data_AF-A0A2V8NDV8-F1
#
_entry.id   AF-A0A2V8NDV8-F1
#
_cell.length_a   1.000
_cell.length_b   1.000
_cell.length_c   1.000
_cell.angle_alpha   90.00
_cell.angle_beta   90.00
_cell.angle_gamma   90.00
#
_symmetry.space_group_name_H-M   'P 1'
#
loop_
_entity.id
_entity.type
_entity.pdbx_description
1 polymer ?
#
loop_
_entity_poly.entity_id
_entity_poly.type
_entity_poly.pdbx_seq_one_letter_code
_entity_poly.pdbx_strand_id
1 'polypeptide(L)' 'MVFVLNADRKPDPRKVVLGITDGSATEIVSGDLKPGDAVIIGDSTQAANTAPAGGPGFGPFGFGGRGVGLGGGGGPRGGR' A
#
# COMPACT_ATOMS: atom_id res chain seq x y z
N MET A 1 -16.89 1.96 5.58
CA MET A 1 -17.42 0.73 6.22
C MET A 1 -16.32 0.14 7.09
N VAL A 2 -16.68 -0.60 8.13
CA VAL A 2 -15.75 -1.36 8.98
C VAL A 2 -16.22 -2.81 9.02
N PHE A 3 -15.34 -3.72 9.44
CA PHE A 3 -15.72 -5.13 9.65
C PHE A 3 -15.70 -5.44 11.14
N VAL A 4 -16.76 -6.11 11.61
CA VAL A 4 -16.86 -6.65 12.96
C VAL A 4 -16.65 -8.16 12.89
N LEU A 5 -15.86 -8.72 13.79
CA LEU A 5 -15.72 -10.17 13.91
C LEU A 5 -16.97 -10.73 14.59
N ASN A 6 -17.78 -11.48 13.85
CA ASN A 6 -19.01 -12.05 14.38
C ASN A 6 -18.75 -13.34 15.21
N ALA A 7 -19.81 -13.89 15.79
CA ALA A 7 -19.74 -15.11 16.60
C ALA A 7 -19.18 -16.33 15.84
N ASP A 8 -19.38 -16.38 14.52
CA ASP A 8 -18.85 -17.43 13.64
C ASP A 8 -17.38 -17.19 13.24
N ARG A 9 -16.73 -16.18 13.83
CA ARG A 9 -15.37 -15.72 13.51
C ARG A 9 -15.21 -15.30 12.04
N LYS A 10 -16.25 -14.72 11.45
CA LYS A 10 -16.23 -14.16 10.11
C LYS A 10 -16.35 -12.62 10.15
N PRO A 11 -15.69 -11.90 9.23
CA PRO A 11 -15.91 -10.47 9.06
C PRO A 11 -17.36 -10.19 8.62
N ASP A 12 -18.07 -9.39 9.40
CA ASP A 12 -19.41 -8.88 9.10
C ASP A 12 -19.32 -7.37 8.79
N PRO A 13 -19.64 -6.92 7.56
CA PRO A 13 -19.51 -5.52 7.17
C PRO A 13 -20.57 -4.65 7.84
N ARG A 14 -20.12 -3.57 8.49
CA ARG A 14 -20.98 -2.55 9.10
C ARG A 14 -20.79 -1.20 8.43
N LYS A 15 -21.92 -0.58 8.08
CA LYS A 15 -21.95 0.79 7.55
C LYS A 15 -21.82 1.77 8.72
N VAL A 16 -20.93 2.73 8.54
CA VAL A 16 -20.63 3.77 9.53
C VAL A 16 -20.40 5.10 8.83
N VAL A 17 -20.74 6.17 9.52
CA VAL A 17 -20.37 7.54 9.17
C VAL A 17 -19.10 7.89 9.94
N LEU A 18 -18.05 8.24 9.21
CA LEU A 18 -16.79 8.66 9.79
C LEU A 18 -16.83 10.14 10.16
N GLY A 19 -16.12 10.48 11.23
CA GLY A 19 -15.87 11.84 11.68
C GLY A 19 -14.48 12.30 11.28
N ILE A 20 -13.90 13.14 12.13
CA ILE A 20 -12.54 13.66 11.94
C ILE A 20 -11.49 12.60 12.31
N THR A 21 -10.26 12.82 11.85
CA THR A 21 -9.10 12.00 12.20
C THR A 21 -7.98 12.87 12.75
N ASP A 22 -7.22 12.34 13.70
CA ASP A 22 -6.00 12.96 14.22
C ASP A 22 -4.71 12.36 13.60
N GLY A 23 -4.86 11.50 12.59
CA GLY A 23 -3.75 10.77 11.94
C GLY A 23 -3.40 9.44 12.60
N SER A 24 -3.90 9.16 13.81
CA SER A 24 -3.75 7.88 14.51
C SER A 24 -5.07 7.12 14.63
N ALA A 25 -6.17 7.85 14.85
CA ALA A 25 -7.52 7.34 14.94
C ALA A 25 -8.46 8.16 14.06
N THR A 26 -9.52 7.51 13.57
CA THR A 26 -10.66 8.17 12.91
C THR A 26 -11.88 7.95 13.76
N GLU A 27 -12.61 9.02 14.05
CA GLU A 27 -13.86 8.95 14.82
C GLU A 27 -14.96 8.28 14.01
N ILE A 28 -15.86 7.55 14.68
CA ILE A 28 -17.12 7.08 14.12
C ILE A 28 -18.25 7.89 14.77
N VAL A 29 -19.00 8.62 13.96
CA VAL A 29 -20.04 9.55 14.45
C VAL A 29 -21.41 8.87 14.53
N SER A 30 -21.68 7.90 13.65
CA SER A 30 -22.90 7.10 13.68
C SER A 30 -22.79 5.82 12.84
N GLY A 31 -23.73 4.89 13.00
CA GLY A 31 -23.82 3.67 12.21
C GLY A 31 -24.21 2.45 13.05
N ASP A 32 -24.06 1.27 12.46
CA ASP A 32 -24.49 0.00 13.05
C ASP A 32 -23.38 -0.69 13.88
N LEU A 33 -22.62 0.12 14.64
CA LEU A 33 -21.55 -0.33 15.53
C LEU A 33 -21.95 -0.09 16.99
N LYS A 34 -21.79 -1.09 17.85
CA LYS A 34 -22.20 -1.04 19.25
C LYS A 34 -20.99 -1.17 20.19
N PRO A 35 -21.06 -0.62 21.41
CA PRO A 35 -20.03 -0.87 22.41
C PRO A 35 -19.86 -2.39 22.66
N GLY A 36 -18.61 -2.85 22.64
CA GLY A 36 -18.26 -4.26 22.79
C GLY A 36 -18.06 -5.04 21.48
N ASP A 37 -18.42 -4.47 20.32
CA ASP A 37 -18.14 -5.09 19.03
C ASP A 37 -16.61 -5.19 18.78
N ALA A 38 -16.15 -6.37 18.37
CA ALA A 38 -14.75 -6.60 18.02
C ALA A 38 -14.48 -6.14 16.58
N VAL A 39 -13.93 -4.94 16.41
CA VAL A 39 -13.62 -4.36 15.09
C VAL A 39 -12.28 -4.89 14.57
N ILE A 40 -12.25 -5.26 13.30
CA ILE A 40 -11.02 -5.66 12.60
C ILE A 40 -10.32 -4.38 12.10
N ILE A 41 -9.12 -4.10 12.64
CA ILE A 41 -8.35 -2.87 12.36
C ILE A 41 -7.12 -3.10 11.47
N GLY A 42 -6.87 -4.33 11.03
CA GLY A 42 -5.80 -4.68 10.10
C GLY A 42 -5.76 -6.17 9.81
N ASP A 43 -5.12 -6.53 8.69
CA ASP A 43 -4.77 -7.90 8.35
C ASP A 43 -3.26 -8.06 8.18
N SER A 44 -2.77 -9.31 8.24
CA SER A 44 -1.34 -9.61 8.13
C SER A 44 -0.77 -9.41 6.71
N THR A 45 -1.64 -9.29 5.70
CA THR A 45 -1.23 -9.01 4.31
C THR A 45 -0.99 -7.52 4.07
N GLN A 46 -1.66 -6.64 4.83
CA GLN A 46 -1.48 -5.19 4.79
C GLN A 46 -0.12 -4.77 5.33
N ALA A 47 0.40 -5.43 6.37
CA ALA A 47 1.74 -5.16 6.90
C ALA A 47 2.83 -5.38 5.83
N ALA A 48 2.65 -6.36 4.94
CA ALA A 48 3.58 -6.66 3.85
C ALA A 48 3.57 -5.61 2.71
N ASN A 49 2.54 -4.77 2.61
CA ASN A 49 2.43 -3.70 1.61
C ASN A 49 3.00 -2.35 2.09
N THR A 50 3.58 -2.30 3.29
CA THR A 50 4.42 -1.17 3.68
C THR A 50 5.77 -1.33 2.97
N ALA A 51 5.81 -1.01 1.67
CA ALA A 51 7.10 -0.80 1.01
C ALA A 51 7.87 0.24 1.85
N PRO A 52 9.16 0.02 2.16
CA PRO A 52 9.97 1.06 2.75
C PRO A 52 9.81 2.29 1.87
N ALA A 53 9.48 3.44 2.46
CA ALA A 53 9.58 4.72 1.78
C ALA A 53 11.07 4.92 1.46
N GLY A 54 11.51 4.36 0.34
CA GLY A 54 12.83 4.57 -0.22
C GLY A 54 12.89 6.03 -0.62
N GLY A 55 13.38 6.86 0.31
CA GLY A 55 13.83 8.21 -0.01
C GLY A 55 14.84 8.17 -1.15
N PRO A 56 15.05 9.28 -1.88
CA PRO A 56 15.91 9.29 -3.05
C PRO A 56 17.32 8.83 -2.67
N GLY A 57 17.65 7.60 -3.04
CA GLY A 57 18.98 7.05 -2.87
C GLY A 57 19.94 7.76 -3.82
N PHE A 58 20.63 8.77 -3.31
CA PHE A 58 21.89 9.25 -3.88
C PHE A 58 22.94 8.14 -3.72
N GLY A 59 22.93 7.18 -4.64
CA GLY A 59 24.06 6.28 -4.86
C GLY A 59 25.22 7.02 -5.55
N PRO A 60 26.46 6.55 -5.41
CA PRO A 60 27.69 7.24 -5.87
C PRO A 60 27.87 7.33 -7.40
N PHE A 61 26.80 7.14 -8.19
CA PHE A 61 26.80 7.20 -9.65
C PHE A 61 25.79 8.23 -10.18
N GLY A 62 25.65 9.35 -9.48
CA GLY A 62 24.85 10.47 -9.95
C GLY A 62 25.44 11.09 -11.21
N PHE A 63 24.82 10.86 -12.37
CA PHE A 63 24.88 11.76 -13.52
C PHE A 63 23.49 11.83 -14.16
N GLY A 64 22.82 12.96 -13.96
CA GLY A 64 21.67 13.33 -14.76
C GLY A 64 22.04 13.40 -16.24
N GLY A 65 21.09 13.09 -17.11
CA GLY A 65 21.33 13.25 -18.54
C GLY A 65 20.30 12.52 -19.38
N ARG A 66 19.40 13.29 -19.96
CA ARG A 66 18.50 12.85 -21.04
C ARG A 66 19.35 12.39 -22.25
N GLY A 67 19.04 11.22 -22.80
CA GLY A 67 19.58 10.76 -24.10
C GLY A 67 19.27 9.27 -24.30
N VAL A 68 18.17 8.89 -24.97
CA VAL A 68 18.07 8.77 -26.44
C VAL A 68 19.25 7.98 -27.02
N GLY A 69 18.99 6.74 -27.48
CA GLY A 69 19.90 6.04 -28.38
C GLY A 69 19.98 4.53 -28.21
N LEU A 70 18.89 3.80 -28.45
CA LEU A 70 18.99 2.40 -28.89
C LEU A 70 19.52 2.42 -30.33
N GLY A 71 20.84 2.29 -30.49
CA GLY A 71 21.48 2.24 -31.79
C GLY A 71 22.83 1.53 -31.71
N GLY A 72 23.01 0.50 -32.53
CA GLY A 72 24.33 0.01 -32.90
C GLY A 72 24.64 -1.47 -32.64
N GLY A 73 23.78 -2.40 -33.07
CA GLY A 73 24.15 -3.82 -33.19
C GLY A 73 24.50 -4.16 -34.63
N GLY A 74 25.74 -3.92 -35.06
CA GLY A 74 26.20 -4.23 -36.42
C GLY A 74 27.64 -4.73 -36.45
N GLY A 75 27.85 -5.94 -36.96
CA GLY A 75 29.19 -6.44 -37.33
C GLY A 75 29.20 -7.95 -37.62
N PRO A 76 29.41 -8.40 -38.88
CA PRO A 76 29.43 -9.81 -39.24
C PRO A 76 30.80 -10.44 -39.00
N ARG A 77 30.84 -11.71 -38.57
CA ARG A 77 32.08 -12.50 -38.53
C ARG A 77 32.02 -13.61 -39.58
N GLY A 78 32.76 -13.37 -40.66
CA GLY A 78 33.02 -14.31 -41.76
C GLY A 78 33.86 -15.51 -41.33
N GLY A 79 33.74 -16.58 -42.10
CA GLY A 79 34.34 -17.88 -41.82
C GLY A 79 35.79 -18.05 -42.25
N ARG A 80 36.32 -19.21 -41.84
CA ARG A 80 37.40 -20.01 -42.42
C ARG A 80 37.18 -21.46 -42.01
#